data_AF-A0A353VPT6-F1
#
_entry.id   AF-A0A353VPT6-F1
#
_cell.length_a   1.000
_cell.length_b   1.000
_cell.length_c   1.000
_cell.angle_alpha   90.00
_cell.angle_beta   90.00
_cell.angle_gamma   90.00
#
_symmetry.space_group_name_H-M   'P 1'
#
loop_
_entity.id
_entity.type
_entity.pdbx_description
1 polymer ?
#
loop_
_entity_poly.entity_id
_entity_poly.type
_entity_poly.pdbx_seq_one_letter_code
_entity_poly.pdbx_strand_id
1 'polypeptide(L)'
;MEKNFYENIICGLTKIMRDKNLTGVAMAEYMGISPSQFSKVLTGKVKMSFPQLSKLATNLSMSEIDILTYPDKYVKAGKAEEEPVEAILQIKLKQDKKDQVLKLVFGENNLDILNK
;
A
#
# COMPACT_ATOMS: atom_id res chain seq x y z
N MET A 1 28.69 -3.95 2.26
CA MET A 1 28.69 -2.93 3.33
C MET A 1 27.23 -2.73 3.69
N GLU A 2 26.85 -3.04 4.93
CA GLU A 2 25.46 -2.93 5.39
C GLU A 2 25.06 -1.45 5.36
N LYS A 3 23.97 -1.12 4.64
CA LYS A 3 23.47 0.26 4.57
C LYS A 3 23.01 0.69 5.95
N ASN A 4 23.38 1.91 6.35
CA ASN A 4 22.89 2.48 7.60
C ASN A 4 21.36 2.63 7.54
N PHE A 5 20.68 2.46 8.68
CA PHE A 5 19.25 2.70 8.84
C PHE A 5 18.72 3.95 8.09
N TYR A 6 19.43 5.08 8.15
CA TYR A 6 19.03 6.30 7.45
C TYR A 6 19.11 6.19 5.92
N GLU A 7 20.09 5.47 5.39
CA GLU A 7 20.21 5.22 3.95
C GLU A 7 19.07 4.34 3.45
N ASN A 8 18.63 3.38 4.27
CA ASN A 8 17.47 2.53 3.96
C ASN A 8 16.19 3.37 3.88
N ILE A 9 15.96 4.29 4.83
CA ILE A 9 14.81 5.21 4.78
C ILE A 9 14.85 6.06 3.51
N ILE A 10 15.99 6.64 3.16
CA ILE A 10 16.13 7.47 1.95
C ILE A 10 15.84 6.64 0.68
N CYS A 11 16.33 5.40 0.63
CA CYS A 11 16.02 4.46 -0.45
C CYS A 11 14.51 4.17 -0.50
N GLY A 12 13.88 3.93 0.64
CA GLY A 12 12.44 3.71 0.78
C GLY A 12 11.63 4.90 0.27
N LEU A 13 11.95 6.12 0.70
CA LEU A 13 11.33 7.36 0.22
C LEU A 13 11.45 7.52 -1.29
N THR A 14 12.65 7.26 -1.84
CA THR A 14 12.89 7.33 -3.28
C THR A 14 12.06 6.28 -4.03
N LYS A 15 11.86 5.10 -3.44
CA LYS A 15 11.04 4.04 -4.02
C LYS A 15 9.55 4.38 -3.97
N ILE A 16 9.05 4.90 -2.84
CA ILE A 16 7.67 5.42 -2.71
C ILE A 16 7.39 6.47 -3.80
N MET A 17 8.34 7.38 -4.04
CA MET A 17 8.21 8.38 -5.10
C MET A 17 8.01 7.76 -6.48
N ARG A 18 8.80 6.74 -6.82
CA ARG A 18 8.67 6.05 -8.11
C ARG A 18 7.38 5.26 -8.21
N ASP A 19 7.06 4.49 -7.17
CA ASP A 19 5.91 3.59 -7.16
C ASP A 19 4.58 4.37 -7.18
N LYS A 20 4.53 5.57 -6.58
CA LYS A 20 3.35 6.47 -6.58
C LYS A 20 3.43 7.61 -7.61
N ASN A 21 4.44 7.64 -8.49
CA ASN A 21 4.67 8.71 -9.46
C ASN A 21 4.70 10.14 -8.85
N LEU A 22 5.31 10.28 -7.67
CA LEU A 22 5.41 11.55 -6.94
C LEU A 22 6.71 12.28 -7.27
N THR A 23 6.61 13.60 -7.45
CA THR A 23 7.78 14.48 -7.59
C THR A 23 8.39 14.81 -6.23
N GLY A 24 9.64 15.25 -6.22
CA GLY A 24 10.28 15.71 -4.99
C GLY A 24 9.60 16.94 -4.37
N VAL A 25 8.92 17.74 -5.20
CA VAL A 25 8.12 18.88 -4.74
C VAL A 25 6.87 18.40 -4.00
N ALA A 26 6.15 17.41 -4.55
CA ALA A 26 4.98 16.83 -3.89
C ALA A 26 5.36 16.17 -2.55
N MET A 27 6.48 15.45 -2.50
CA MET A 27 6.98 14.88 -1.23
C MET A 27 7.33 15.95 -0.20
N ALA A 28 7.97 17.05 -0.63
CA ALA A 28 8.28 18.15 0.27
C ALA A 28 7.01 18.78 0.85
N GLU A 29 5.98 18.98 0.03
CA GLU A 29 4.66 19.45 0.45
C GLU A 29 4.01 18.50 1.46
N TYR A 30 4.04 17.19 1.20
CA TYR A 30 3.48 16.17 2.09
C TYR A 30 4.20 16.12 3.45
N MET A 31 5.50 16.43 3.48
CA MET A 31 6.28 16.56 4.71
C MET A 31 6.10 17.93 5.40
N GLY A 32 5.49 18.90 4.71
CA GLY A 32 5.38 20.28 5.17
C GLY A 32 6.73 21.01 5.26
N ILE A 33 7.64 20.75 4.32
CA ILE A 33 8.97 21.36 4.22
C ILE A 33 9.21 21.95 2.82
N SER A 34 10.28 22.74 2.67
CA SER A 34 10.63 23.27 1.35
C SER A 34 11.29 22.21 0.45
N PRO A 35 11.17 22.32 -0.89
CA PRO A 35 11.85 21.41 -1.81
C PRO A 35 13.37 21.33 -1.58
N SER A 36 14.01 22.45 -1.24
CA SER A 36 15.44 22.51 -0.89
C SER A 36 15.76 21.68 0.35
N GLN A 37 14.92 21.75 1.40
CA GLN A 37 15.09 20.92 2.59
C GLN A 37 14.88 19.44 2.26
N PHE A 38 13.88 19.10 1.45
CA PHE A 38 13.65 17.72 1.02
C PHE A 38 14.84 17.16 0.22
N SER A 39 15.44 17.93 -0.70
CA SER A 39 16.67 17.51 -1.39
C SER A 39 17.81 17.22 -0.40
N LYS A 40 17.95 18.02 0.66
CA LYS A 40 18.94 17.76 1.71
C LYS A 40 18.64 16.48 2.49
N VAL A 41 17.37 16.16 2.72
CA VAL A 41 16.94 14.88 3.31
C VAL A 41 17.34 13.71 2.41
N LEU A 42 17.07 13.77 1.11
CA LEU A 42 17.44 12.70 0.17
C LEU A 42 18.95 12.50 0.03
N THR A 43 19.76 13.52 0.29
CA THR A 43 21.23 13.41 0.31
C THR A 43 21.79 12.99 1.67
N GLY A 44 20.94 12.76 2.68
CA GLY A 44 21.34 12.42 4.04
C GLY A 44 21.94 13.58 4.84
N LYS A 45 22.01 14.79 4.28
CA LYS A 45 22.55 15.99 4.95
C LYS A 45 21.64 16.53 6.05
N VAL A 46 20.34 16.29 5.94
CA VAL A 46 19.34 16.68 6.94
C VAL A 46 18.54 15.45 7.36
N LYS A 47 18.40 15.25 8.67
CA LYS A 47 17.56 14.18 9.20
C LYS A 47 16.10 14.62 9.22
N MET A 48 15.22 13.71 8.84
CA MET A 48 13.78 13.88 9.02
C MET A 48 13.41 13.76 10.50
N SER A 49 12.48 14.59 10.95
CA SER A 49 11.90 14.57 12.29
C SER A 49 10.61 13.74 12.34
N PHE A 50 10.21 13.27 13.52
CA PHE A 50 8.95 12.52 13.68
C PHE A 50 7.70 13.30 13.22
N PRO A 51 7.56 14.62 13.48
CA PRO A 51 6.42 15.37 12.93
C PRO A 51 6.38 15.39 11.40
N GLN A 52 7.53 15.47 10.73
CA GLN A 52 7.61 15.40 9.27
C GLN A 52 7.23 14.01 8.75
N LEU A 53 7.66 12.95 9.45
CA LEU A 53 7.26 11.58 9.14
C LEU A 53 5.75 11.38 9.27
N SER A 54 5.13 11.88 10.35
CA SER A 54 3.69 11.74 10.58
C SER A 54 2.85 12.52 9.55
N LYS A 55 3.29 13.72 9.16
CA LYS A 55 2.66 14.47 8.05
C LYS A 55 2.75 13.70 6.74
N LEU A 56 3.91 13.15 6.43
CA LEU A 56 4.12 12.34 5.24
C LEU A 56 3.22 11.10 5.24
N ALA A 57 3.18 10.37 6.37
CA ALA A 57 2.32 9.20 6.57
C ALA A 57 0.84 9.51 6.33
N THR A 58 0.36 10.60 6.95
CA THR A 58 -1.02 11.08 6.78
C THR A 58 -1.33 11.39 5.31
N ASN A 59 -0.47 12.17 4.66
CA ASN A 59 -0.70 12.58 3.26
C ASN A 59 -0.55 11.42 2.26
N LEU A 60 0.28 10.42 2.56
CA LEU A 60 0.42 9.20 1.75
C LEU A 60 -0.64 8.13 2.03
N SER A 61 -1.45 8.32 3.08
CA SER A 61 -2.36 7.29 3.62
C SER A 61 -1.62 5.98 3.94
N MET A 62 -0.46 6.09 4.56
CA MET A 62 0.40 4.97 4.97
C MET A 62 0.70 5.06 6.46
N SER A 63 1.01 3.93 7.10
CA SER A 63 1.51 3.97 8.47
C SER A 63 2.96 4.49 8.48
N GLU A 64 3.36 5.15 9.57
CA GLU A 64 4.75 5.63 9.74
C GLU A 64 5.74 4.46 9.66
N ILE A 65 5.39 3.31 10.22
CA ILE A 65 6.26 2.14 10.22
C ILE A 65 6.45 1.56 8.82
N ASP A 66 5.40 1.52 7.99
CA ASP A 66 5.50 1.07 6.60
C ASP A 66 6.34 2.01 5.74
N ILE A 67 6.37 3.31 6.06
CA ILE A 67 7.30 4.25 5.40
C ILE A 67 8.75 3.95 5.77
N LEU A 68 9.01 3.61 7.04
CA LEU A 68 10.36 3.32 7.52
C LEU A 68 10.90 1.98 7.02
N THR A 69 10.02 1.01 6.76
CA THR A 69 10.39 -0.32 6.27
C THR A 69 10.21 -0.50 4.76
N TYR A 70 9.72 0.52 4.04
CA TYR A 70 9.39 0.41 2.62
C TYR A 70 10.55 -0.13 1.77
N PRO A 71 10.34 -1.11 0.87
CA PRO A 71 9.05 -1.64 0.41
C PRO A 71 8.41 -2.71 1.30
N ASP A 72 9.08 -3.13 2.36
CA ASP A 72 8.55 -4.17 3.24
C ASP A 72 7.41 -3.59 4.07
N LYS A 73 6.33 -4.35 4.19
CA LYS A 73 5.20 -4.00 5.03
C LYS A 73 5.41 -4.56 6.43
N TYR A 74 5.25 -3.73 7.44
CA TYR A 74 5.38 -4.19 8.81
C TYR A 74 4.18 -5.05 9.20
N VAL A 75 4.45 -6.26 9.69
CA VAL A 75 3.45 -7.15 10.27
C VAL A 75 3.79 -7.36 11.74
N LYS A 76 2.82 -7.16 12.62
CA LYS A 76 3.00 -7.44 14.05
C LYS A 76 3.30 -8.93 14.24
N ALA A 77 4.41 -9.24 14.89
CA ALA A 77 4.74 -10.61 15.26
C ALA A 77 3.58 -11.24 16.07
N GLY A 78 3.17 -12.45 15.67
CA GLY A 78 2.09 -13.19 16.33
C GLY A 78 0.68 -12.93 15.78
N LYS A 79 0.49 -11.96 14.88
CA LYS A 79 -0.61 -12.03 13.91
C LYS A 79 -0.06 -12.80 12.71
N ALA A 80 -0.35 -14.09 12.64
CA ALA A 80 -0.31 -14.76 11.34
C ALA A 80 -1.12 -13.89 10.37
N GLU A 81 -0.64 -13.69 9.15
CA GLU A 81 -1.50 -13.18 8.09
C GLU A 81 -2.81 -13.98 8.19
N GLU A 82 -3.95 -13.30 8.27
CA GLU A 82 -5.20 -13.98 7.95
C GLU A 82 -4.97 -14.44 6.51
N GLU A 83 -4.54 -15.70 6.34
CA GLU A 83 -4.46 -16.33 5.03
C GLU A 83 -5.78 -16.00 4.36
N PRO A 84 -5.77 -15.50 3.11
CA PRO A 84 -7.02 -15.22 2.41
C PRO A 84 -7.87 -16.48 2.53
N VAL A 85 -9.02 -16.37 3.20
CA VAL A 85 -9.93 -17.50 3.38
C VAL A 85 -10.51 -17.80 2.01
N GLU A 86 -9.85 -18.68 1.27
CA GLU A 86 -10.34 -19.19 0.00
C GLU A 86 -11.47 -20.18 0.28
N ALA A 87 -12.72 -19.75 0.05
CA ALA A 87 -13.89 -20.60 0.12
C ALA A 87 -14.31 -21.03 -1.29
N ILE A 88 -14.15 -22.31 -1.61
CA ILE A 88 -14.62 -22.89 -2.88
C ILE A 88 -16.02 -23.49 -2.67
N LEU A 89 -17.03 -22.94 -3.36
CA LEU A 89 -18.39 -23.49 -3.40
C LEU A 89 -18.65 -24.20 -4.72
N GLN A 90 -18.72 -25.53 -4.70
CA GLN A 90 -19.02 -26.36 -5.88
C GLN A 90 -20.44 -26.94 -5.79
N ILE A 91 -21.30 -26.62 -6.75
CA ILE A 91 -22.67 -27.13 -6.83
C ILE A 91 -22.86 -27.91 -8.14
N LYS A 92 -23.26 -29.19 -8.04
CA LYS A 92 -23.58 -30.01 -9.21
C LYS A 92 -25.08 -29.95 -9.48
N LEU A 93 -25.44 -29.35 -10.62
CA LEU A 93 -26.83 -29.11 -11.02
C LEU A 93 -27.17 -29.83 -12.32
N LYS A 94 -28.44 -30.17 -12.50
CA LYS A 94 -29.01 -30.50 -13.81
C LYS A 94 -29.15 -29.22 -14.63
N GLN A 95 -29.10 -29.34 -15.96
CA GLN A 95 -29.03 -28.21 -16.88
C GLN A 95 -30.21 -27.23 -16.73
N ASP A 96 -31.39 -27.73 -16.37
CA ASP A 96 -32.63 -26.98 -16.16
C ASP A 96 -32.66 -26.16 -14.85
N LYS A 97 -31.78 -26.48 -13.88
CA LYS A 97 -31.72 -25.81 -12.56
C LYS A 97 -30.56 -24.83 -12.42
N LYS A 98 -29.63 -24.82 -13.37
CA LYS A 98 -28.45 -23.96 -13.35
C LYS A 98 -28.82 -22.48 -13.24
N ASP A 99 -29.71 -22.00 -14.11
CA ASP A 99 -30.03 -20.58 -14.20
C ASP A 99 -30.80 -20.06 -12.98
N GLN A 100 -31.64 -20.91 -12.39
CA GLN A 100 -32.39 -20.57 -11.17
C GLN A 100 -31.46 -20.43 -9.97
N VAL A 101 -30.47 -21.32 -9.83
CA VAL A 101 -29.52 -21.26 -8.71
C VAL A 101 -28.54 -20.11 -8.89
N LEU A 102 -28.09 -19.82 -10.12
CA LEU A 102 -27.24 -18.66 -10.37
C LEU A 102 -27.97 -17.34 -10.03
N LYS A 103 -29.25 -17.21 -10.40
CA LYS A 103 -30.07 -16.05 -10.01
C LYS A 103 -30.28 -15.94 -8.50
N LEU A 104 -30.39 -17.07 -7.79
CA LEU A 104 -30.53 -17.08 -6.34
C LEU A 104 -29.25 -16.61 -5.63
N VAL A 105 -28.08 -17.09 -6.09
CA VAL A 105 -26.79 -16.79 -5.47
C VAL A 105 -26.32 -15.36 -5.78
N PHE A 106 -26.55 -14.89 -7.01
CA PHE A 106 -26.00 -13.62 -7.49
C PHE A 106 -27.06 -12.50 -7.65
N GLY A 107 -28.35 -12.77 -7.43
CA GLY A 107 -29.44 -11.81 -7.64
C GLY A 107 -29.66 -11.43 -9.11
N GLU A 108 -30.48 -10.40 -9.35
CA GLU A 108 -30.79 -9.92 -10.72
C GLU A 108 -29.70 -9.01 -11.32
N ASN A 109 -28.71 -8.58 -10.54
CA ASN A 109 -27.75 -7.53 -10.91
C ASN A 109 -26.38 -8.01 -11.43
N ASN A 110 -26.21 -9.28 -11.81
CA ASN A 110 -24.87 -9.89 -11.91
C ASN A 110 -24.50 -10.57 -13.23
N LEU A 111 -25.05 -10.15 -14.37
CA LEU A 111 -24.52 -10.61 -15.67
C LEU A 111 -23.25 -9.86 -16.13
N ASP A 112 -22.91 -8.74 -15.50
CA ASP A 112 -21.72 -7.94 -15.83
C ASP A 112 -20.41 -8.45 -15.18
N ILE A 113 -20.49 -9.36 -14.19
CA ILE A 113 -19.31 -9.92 -13.51
C ILE A 113 -18.63 -11.02 -14.34
N LEU A 114 -19.36 -11.70 -15.24
CA LEU A 114 -18.84 -12.83 -16.02
C LEU A 114 -18.17 -12.43 -17.34
N ASN A 115 -18.20 -11.14 -17.71
CA ASN A 115 -17.71 -10.64 -19.00
C ASN A 115 -16.55 -9.62 -18.89
N LYS A 116 -15.81 -9.61 -17.77
CA LYS A 116 -14.55 -8.87 -17.66
C LYS A 116 -13.36 -9.81 -17.51
#